data_AF-A0A164Y7X7-F1
#
_entry.id   AF-A0A164Y7X7-F1
#
_cell.length_a   1.000
_cell.length_b   1.000
_cell.length_c   1.000
_cell.angle_alpha   90.00
_cell.angle_beta   90.00
_cell.angle_gamma   90.00
#
_symmetry.space_group_name_H-M   'P 1'
#
loop_
_entity.id
_entity.type
_entity.pdbx_description
1 polymer ?
#
loop_
_entity_poly.entity_id
_entity_poly.type
_entity_poly.pdbx_seq_one_letter_code
_entity_poly.pdbx_strand_id
1 'polypeptide(L)'
;MQQLKMCDLLTALNALDPFGPFNVGRVAIKTKRNQVLQPLADVINDPENLFFLASQVNQAKATYVVAAIKSEVIKSSENQFFAAMESYLRTTKVTTASRAVAVKLNAAIQTIAKNAAALEEALPNPPPADARAKGIEQPQNLLIAAVAAQKAEAAKKVTFIDIWNRVLLGKVVNE
;
A
#
# COMPACT_ATOMS: atom_id res chain seq x y z
N MET A 1 8.48 3.71 5.75
CA MET A 1 7.36 2.76 5.71
C MET A 1 6.66 2.91 4.39
N GLN A 2 6.56 1.83 3.62
CA GLN A 2 5.96 1.75 2.29
C GLN A 2 4.55 2.37 2.21
N GLN A 3 3.77 2.30 3.30
CA GLN A 3 2.45 2.93 3.40
C GLN A 3 2.51 4.47 3.32
N LEU A 4 3.50 5.11 3.96
CA LEU A 4 3.67 6.57 3.88
C LEU A 4 4.01 7.00 2.44
N LYS A 5 4.80 6.21 1.72
CA LYS A 5 5.20 6.49 0.34
C LYS A 5 4.08 6.30 -0.68
N MET A 6 3.20 5.33 -0.45
CA MET A 6 1.96 5.21 -1.22
C MET A 6 1.03 6.40 -1.01
N CYS A 7 0.89 6.90 0.22
CA CYS A 7 0.10 8.11 0.50
C CYS A 7 0.65 9.35 -0.21
N ASP A 8 1.98 9.53 -0.22
CA ASP A 8 2.65 10.62 -0.94
C ASP A 8 2.35 10.54 -2.45
N LEU A 9 2.45 9.34 -3.02
CA LEU A 9 2.22 9.08 -4.45
C LEU A 9 0.75 9.27 -4.85
N LEU A 10 -0.20 8.85 -4.01
CA LEU A 10 -1.63 9.12 -4.17
C LEU A 10 -1.94 10.62 -4.11
N THR A 11 -1.32 11.33 -3.16
CA THR A 11 -1.49 12.77 -3.00
C THR A 11 -0.99 13.51 -4.24
N ALA A 12 0.19 13.14 -4.73
CA ALA A 12 0.77 13.74 -5.92
C ALA A 12 -0.06 13.48 -7.19
N LEU A 13 -0.51 12.24 -7.42
CA LEU A 13 -1.40 11.91 -8.54
C LEU A 13 -2.73 12.69 -8.47
N ASN A 14 -3.33 12.78 -7.28
CA ASN A 14 -4.59 13.49 -7.11
C ASN A 14 -4.44 15.01 -7.27
N ALA A 15 -3.28 15.58 -6.94
CA ALA A 15 -2.99 17.00 -7.18
C ALA A 15 -2.92 17.35 -8.68
N LEU A 16 -2.67 16.36 -9.54
CA LEU A 16 -2.65 16.53 -10.99
C LEU A 16 -4.04 16.41 -11.64
N ASP A 17 -5.03 15.80 -10.97
CA ASP A 17 -6.39 15.57 -11.50
C ASP A 17 -7.05 16.81 -12.14
N PRO A 18 -6.96 18.03 -11.55
CA PRO A 18 -7.58 19.23 -12.13
C PRO A 18 -6.97 19.68 -13.47
N PHE A 19 -5.77 19.21 -13.81
CA PHE A 19 -5.00 19.69 -14.97
C PHE A 19 -5.20 18.84 -16.23
N GLY A 20 -6.09 17.87 -16.17
CA GLY A 20 -6.63 17.18 -17.33
C GLY A 20 -6.37 15.68 -17.35
N PRO A 21 -6.88 15.00 -18.37
CA PRO A 21 -6.51 13.62 -18.63
C PRO A 21 -5.06 13.59 -19.10
N PHE A 22 -4.22 12.82 -18.40
CA PHE A 22 -2.85 12.56 -18.83
C PHE A 22 -2.81 11.28 -19.65
N ASN A 23 -2.17 11.34 -20.82
CA ASN A 23 -2.01 10.18 -21.69
C ASN A 23 -0.51 9.93 -21.95
N VAL A 24 -0.09 8.69 -21.78
CA VAL A 24 1.24 8.22 -22.15
C VAL A 24 1.08 7.29 -23.35
N GLY A 25 1.36 7.80 -24.55
CA GLY A 25 1.01 7.13 -25.80
C GLY A 25 -0.51 6.95 -25.94
N ARG A 26 -0.98 5.70 -26.02
CA ARG A 26 -2.42 5.36 -26.09
C ARG A 26 -3.03 5.02 -24.73
N VAL A 27 -2.29 5.15 -23.63
CA VAL A 27 -2.72 4.77 -22.29
C VAL A 27 -3.11 6.00 -21.49
N ALA A 28 -4.37 6.08 -21.07
CA ALA A 28 -4.83 7.12 -20.15
C ALA A 28 -4.37 6.80 -18.73
N ILE A 29 -3.60 7.72 -18.13
CA ILE A 29 -3.15 7.62 -16.74
C ILE A 29 -4.24 8.16 -15.82
N LYS A 30 -4.57 7.37 -14.79
CA LYS A 30 -5.53 7.75 -13.77
C LYS A 30 -4.85 8.64 -12.74
N THR A 31 -5.44 9.80 -12.48
CA THR A 31 -4.96 10.79 -11.49
C THR A 31 -5.97 10.98 -10.36
N LYS A 32 -7.27 10.86 -10.65
CA LYS A 32 -8.33 10.92 -9.65
C LYS A 32 -8.21 9.82 -8.60
N ARG A 33 -8.24 10.19 -7.32
CA ARG A 33 -8.05 9.29 -6.18
C ARG A 33 -8.86 7.98 -6.25
N ASN A 34 -10.15 8.04 -6.59
CA ASN A 34 -10.99 6.84 -6.65
C ASN A 34 -10.58 5.89 -7.78
N GLN A 35 -10.13 6.42 -8.93
CA GLN A 35 -9.65 5.63 -10.05
C GLN A 35 -8.26 5.04 -9.76
N VAL A 36 -7.39 5.79 -9.08
CA VAL A 36 -6.06 5.32 -8.68
C VAL A 36 -6.16 4.22 -7.62
N LEU A 37 -7.11 4.32 -6.70
CA LEU A 37 -7.35 3.33 -5.64
C LEU A 37 -8.17 2.12 -6.11
N GLN A 38 -8.78 2.16 -7.29
CA GLN A 38 -9.65 1.09 -7.78
C GLN A 38 -8.97 -0.30 -7.77
N PRO A 39 -7.71 -0.47 -8.21
CA PRO A 39 -7.05 -1.77 -8.14
C PRO A 39 -6.93 -2.33 -6.71
N LEU A 40 -6.80 -1.46 -5.70
CA LEU A 40 -6.79 -1.89 -4.30
C LEU A 40 -8.21 -2.21 -3.82
N ALA A 41 -9.20 -1.41 -4.21
CA ALA A 41 -10.60 -1.65 -3.89
C ALA A 41 -11.10 -2.98 -4.49
N ASP A 42 -10.68 -3.33 -5.71
CA ASP A 42 -11.03 -4.58 -6.37
C ASP A 42 -10.52 -5.79 -5.58
N VAL A 43 -9.29 -5.72 -5.05
CA VAL A 43 -8.73 -6.78 -4.21
C VAL A 43 -9.40 -6.83 -2.85
N ILE A 44 -9.73 -5.68 -2.25
CA ILE A 44 -10.39 -5.62 -0.94
C ILE A 44 -11.82 -6.17 -0.99
N ASN A 45 -12.54 -5.87 -2.07
CA ASN A 45 -13.92 -6.29 -2.27
C ASN A 45 -14.04 -7.70 -2.89
N ASP A 46 -12.91 -8.35 -3.19
CA ASP A 46 -12.87 -9.72 -3.69
C ASP A 46 -13.50 -10.68 -2.65
N PRO A 47 -14.42 -11.57 -3.04
CA PRO A 47 -14.99 -12.57 -2.14
C PRO A 47 -13.96 -13.43 -1.40
N GLU A 48 -12.77 -13.64 -1.98
CA GLU A 48 -11.66 -14.34 -1.34
C GLU A 48 -11.06 -13.56 -0.15
N ASN A 49 -11.30 -12.25 -0.06
CA ASN A 49 -10.87 -11.40 1.05
C ASN A 49 -11.86 -11.38 2.24
N LEU A 50 -13.05 -12.01 2.10
CA LEU A 50 -14.07 -12.06 3.16
C LEU A 50 -13.58 -12.74 4.46
N PHE A 51 -12.49 -13.52 4.41
CA PHE A 51 -11.86 -14.11 5.60
C PHE A 51 -11.32 -13.06 6.58
N PHE A 52 -11.06 -11.82 6.12
CA PHE A 52 -10.49 -10.76 6.96
C PHE A 52 -11.53 -9.92 7.74
N LEU A 53 -12.81 -9.93 7.33
CA LEU A 53 -13.78 -8.88 7.73
C LEU A 53 -14.74 -9.22 8.89
N ALA A 54 -14.60 -10.36 9.57
CA ALA A 54 -15.50 -10.69 10.70
C ALA A 54 -15.40 -9.68 11.87
N SER A 55 -16.51 -8.97 12.14
CA SER A 55 -16.56 -7.62 12.72
C SER A 55 -16.33 -7.48 14.23
N GLN A 56 -16.60 -8.49 15.07
CA GLN A 56 -16.33 -8.41 16.51
C GLN A 56 -14.86 -8.68 16.87
N VAL A 57 -14.12 -9.31 15.95
CA VAL A 57 -12.70 -9.64 16.13
C VAL A 57 -11.80 -8.51 15.57
N ASN A 58 -12.37 -7.51 14.89
CA ASN A 58 -11.60 -6.50 14.14
C ASN A 58 -10.71 -5.62 15.01
N GLN A 59 -11.12 -5.24 16.22
CA GLN A 59 -10.30 -4.38 17.08
C GLN A 59 -9.11 -5.14 17.67
N ALA A 60 -9.33 -6.36 18.20
CA ALA A 60 -8.26 -7.23 18.68
C ALA A 60 -7.33 -7.67 17.54
N LYS A 61 -7.89 -7.97 16.36
CA LYS A 61 -7.12 -8.20 15.12
C LYS A 61 -6.25 -7.01 14.78
N ALA A 62 -6.78 -5.79 14.81
CA ALA A 62 -6.02 -4.60 14.47
C ALA A 62 -4.81 -4.42 15.39
N THR A 63 -4.98 -4.58 16.71
CA THR A 63 -3.87 -4.47 17.67
C THR A 63 -2.82 -5.57 17.45
N TYR A 64 -3.25 -6.83 17.26
CA TYR A 64 -2.35 -7.94 16.94
C TYR A 64 -1.56 -7.68 15.65
N VAL A 65 -2.25 -7.27 14.58
CA VAL A 65 -1.67 -7.01 13.26
C VAL A 65 -0.66 -5.87 13.34
N VAL A 66 -0.97 -4.78 14.05
CA VAL A 66 -0.03 -3.65 14.21
C VAL A 66 1.23 -4.09 14.94
N ALA A 67 1.11 -4.82 16.05
CA ALA A 67 2.26 -5.33 16.79
C ALA A 67 3.10 -6.29 15.93
N ALA A 68 2.44 -7.21 15.20
CA ALA A 68 3.11 -8.16 14.34
C ALA A 68 3.84 -7.49 13.15
N ILE A 69 3.24 -6.48 12.51
CA ILE A 69 3.87 -5.70 11.42
C ILE A 69 5.16 -5.03 11.91
N LYS A 70 5.10 -4.47 13.12
CA LYS A 70 6.25 -3.85 13.79
C LYS A 70 7.28 -4.85 14.30
N SER A 71 6.99 -6.15 14.24
CA SER A 71 7.82 -7.21 14.82
C SER A 71 8.01 -7.04 16.33
N GLU A 72 7.00 -6.49 17.01
CA GLU A 72 6.95 -6.40 18.47
C GLU A 72 6.63 -7.78 19.08
N VAL A 73 7.04 -7.99 20.33
CA VAL A 73 6.65 -9.18 21.09
C VAL A 73 5.18 -9.05 21.47
N ILE A 74 4.37 -10.02 21.06
CA ILE A 74 2.93 -10.05 21.35
C ILE A 74 2.72 -10.92 22.58
N LYS A 75 2.04 -10.40 23.61
CA LYS A 75 1.86 -11.11 24.89
C LYS A 75 0.40 -11.50 25.12
N SER A 76 0.15 -12.74 25.55
CA SER A 76 -1.20 -13.21 25.89
C SER A 76 -1.86 -12.41 27.02
N SER A 77 -1.04 -11.87 27.92
CA SER A 77 -1.47 -11.04 29.06
C SER A 77 -2.06 -9.69 28.64
N GLU A 78 -1.69 -9.15 27.47
CA GLU A 78 -2.25 -7.92 26.92
C GLU A 78 -3.64 -8.16 26.31
N ASN A 79 -3.83 -9.34 25.71
CA ASN A 79 -5.12 -9.78 25.20
C ASN A 79 -5.15 -11.30 24.99
N GLN A 80 -6.02 -11.99 25.73
CA GLN A 80 -6.16 -13.45 25.65
C GLN A 80 -6.60 -13.94 24.26
N PHE A 81 -7.24 -13.09 23.45
CA PHE A 81 -7.60 -13.43 22.06
C PHE A 81 -6.39 -13.52 21.12
N PHE A 82 -5.21 -13.01 21.51
CA PHE A 82 -4.01 -13.10 20.66
C PHE A 82 -3.56 -14.54 20.41
N ALA A 83 -3.64 -15.41 21.42
CA ALA A 83 -3.29 -16.83 21.24
C ALA A 83 -4.23 -17.54 20.25
N ALA A 84 -5.53 -17.27 20.34
CA ALA A 84 -6.52 -17.77 19.38
C ALA A 84 -6.27 -17.20 17.97
N MET A 85 -5.87 -15.92 17.87
CA MET A 85 -5.53 -15.28 16.61
C MET A 85 -4.30 -15.91 15.96
N GLU A 86 -3.23 -16.14 16.71
CA GLU A 86 -2.03 -16.83 16.22
C GLU A 86 -2.41 -18.21 15.67
N SER A 87 -3.14 -19.01 16.46
CA SER A 87 -3.55 -20.35 16.03
C SER A 87 -4.40 -20.31 14.77
N TYR A 88 -5.31 -19.35 14.65
CA TYR A 88 -6.16 -19.17 13.47
C TYR A 88 -5.35 -18.80 12.23
N LEU A 89 -4.46 -17.81 12.33
CA LEU A 89 -3.64 -17.31 11.23
C LEU A 89 -2.65 -18.35 10.71
N ARG A 90 -2.15 -19.24 11.58
CA ARG A 90 -1.25 -20.36 11.23
C ARG A 90 -1.93 -21.53 10.52
N THR A 91 -3.26 -21.58 10.47
CA THR A 91 -3.94 -22.65 9.72
C THR A 91 -3.56 -22.57 8.24
N THR A 92 -3.26 -23.71 7.61
CA THR A 92 -2.82 -23.75 6.19
C THR A 92 -3.80 -23.05 5.26
N LYS A 93 -5.11 -23.21 5.52
CA LYS A 93 -6.18 -22.55 4.76
C LYS A 93 -6.08 -21.02 4.85
N VAL A 94 -6.02 -20.46 6.07
CA VAL A 94 -5.96 -19.01 6.28
C VAL A 94 -4.62 -18.46 5.79
N THR A 95 -3.50 -19.09 6.15
CA THR A 95 -2.16 -18.67 5.70
C THR A 95 -2.07 -18.61 4.17
N THR A 96 -2.55 -19.63 3.46
CA THR A 96 -2.45 -19.71 1.99
C THR A 96 -3.34 -18.67 1.31
N ALA A 97 -4.62 -18.61 1.68
CA ALA A 97 -5.55 -17.63 1.12
C ALA A 97 -5.08 -16.19 1.39
N SER A 98 -4.58 -15.96 2.61
CA SER A 98 -4.09 -14.64 3.01
C SER A 98 -2.82 -14.22 2.25
N ARG A 99 -1.88 -15.14 2.00
CA ARG A 99 -0.72 -14.87 1.13
C ARG A 99 -1.14 -14.55 -0.30
N ALA A 100 -2.14 -15.24 -0.84
CA ALA A 100 -2.65 -14.96 -2.18
C ALA A 100 -3.21 -13.52 -2.28
N VAL A 101 -3.99 -13.08 -1.28
CA VAL A 101 -4.46 -11.69 -1.19
C VAL A 101 -3.29 -10.70 -1.07
N ALA A 102 -2.27 -11.00 -0.25
CA ALA A 102 -1.10 -10.15 -0.12
C ALA A 102 -0.32 -10.00 -1.44
N VAL A 103 -0.25 -11.06 -2.27
CA VAL A 103 0.31 -11.01 -3.63
C VAL A 103 -0.52 -10.10 -4.53
N LYS A 104 -1.85 -10.24 -4.53
CA LYS A 104 -2.77 -9.37 -5.29
C LYS A 104 -2.61 -7.89 -4.89
N LEU A 105 -2.54 -7.60 -3.59
CA LEU A 105 -2.32 -6.24 -3.07
C LEU A 105 -0.96 -5.67 -3.50
N ASN A 106 0.09 -6.49 -3.46
CA ASN A 106 1.42 -6.05 -3.90
C ASN A 106 1.44 -5.74 -5.40
N ALA A 107 0.75 -6.53 -6.23
CA ALA A 107 0.60 -6.26 -7.66
C ALA A 107 -0.22 -4.97 -7.94
N ALA A 108 -1.27 -4.72 -7.17
CA ALA A 108 -2.05 -3.49 -7.25
C ALA A 108 -1.20 -2.24 -6.89
N ILE A 109 -0.40 -2.33 -5.82
CA ILE A 109 0.57 -1.30 -5.42
C ILE A 109 1.59 -1.03 -6.55
N GLN A 110 2.12 -2.08 -7.17
CA GLN A 110 3.08 -1.94 -8.28
C GLN A 110 2.43 -1.31 -9.53
N THR A 111 1.16 -1.64 -9.81
CA THR A 111 0.41 -1.00 -10.91
C THR A 111 0.29 0.51 -10.71
N ILE A 112 -0.07 0.94 -9.50
CA ILE A 112 -0.16 2.37 -9.15
C ILE A 112 1.21 3.05 -9.32
N ALA A 113 2.27 2.44 -8.79
CA ALA A 113 3.63 2.98 -8.90
C ALA A 113 4.10 3.06 -10.36
N LYS A 114 3.79 2.06 -11.19
CA LYS A 114 4.12 2.06 -12.62
C LYS A 114 3.39 3.15 -13.38
N ASN A 115 2.11 3.38 -13.09
CA ASN A 115 1.34 4.46 -13.71
C ASN A 115 1.92 5.84 -13.35
N ALA A 116 2.31 6.04 -12.09
CA ALA A 116 2.97 7.27 -11.66
C ALA A 116 4.34 7.48 -12.31
N ALA A 117 5.16 6.43 -12.44
CA ALA A 117 6.45 6.50 -13.12
C ALA A 117 6.31 6.77 -14.63
N ALA A 118 5.34 6.13 -15.29
CA ALA A 118 5.07 6.41 -16.70
C ALA A 118 4.62 7.86 -16.92
N LEU A 119 3.86 8.42 -15.97
CA LEU A 119 3.48 9.83 -16.01
C LEU A 119 4.68 10.75 -15.78
N GLU A 120 5.52 10.46 -14.78
CA GLU A 120 6.79 11.16 -14.52
C GLU A 120 7.65 11.25 -15.78
N GLU A 121 7.87 10.12 -16.47
CA GLU A 121 8.69 10.06 -17.70
C GLU A 121 8.11 10.89 -18.86
N ALA A 122 6.79 11.11 -18.87
CA ALA A 122 6.10 11.90 -19.88
C ALA A 122 5.98 13.38 -19.51
N LEU A 123 6.39 13.79 -18.30
CA LEU A 123 6.37 15.20 -17.91
C LEU A 123 7.40 16.00 -18.70
N PRO A 124 7.11 17.27 -19.03
CA PRO A 124 8.14 18.17 -19.53
C PRO A 124 9.25 18.33 -18.49
N ASN A 125 10.49 18.54 -18.96
CA ASN A 125 11.62 18.77 -18.07
C ASN A 125 11.28 19.87 -17.05
N PRO A 126 11.60 19.67 -15.76
CA PRO A 126 11.30 20.66 -14.75
C PRO A 126 11.99 21.99 -15.10
N PRO A 127 11.34 23.14 -14.80
CA PRO A 127 11.97 24.44 -15.00
C PRO A 127 13.26 24.53 -14.17
N PRO A 128 14.21 25.41 -14.55
CA PRO A 128 15.46 25.60 -13.81
C PRO A 128 15.20 25.84 -12.32
N ALA A 129 16.11 25.38 -11.44
CA ALA A 129 15.93 25.41 -9.98
C ALA A 129 15.62 26.80 -9.41
N ASP A 130 16.01 27.85 -10.14
CA ASP A 130 15.88 29.26 -9.78
C ASP A 130 14.50 29.83 -10.17
N ALA A 131 13.74 29.12 -10.99
CA ALA A 131 12.39 29.49 -11.39
C ALA A 131 11.36 28.95 -10.40
N ARG A 132 10.51 29.82 -9.86
CA ARG A 132 9.37 29.38 -9.03
C ARG A 132 8.40 28.59 -9.88
N ALA A 133 8.16 27.33 -9.50
CA ALA A 133 7.11 26.50 -10.08
C ALA A 133 5.73 27.18 -9.91
N LYS A 134 5.00 27.37 -11.02
CA LYS A 134 3.65 27.96 -11.03
C LYS A 134 2.62 27.00 -11.65
N GLY A 135 1.42 26.98 -11.09
CA GLY A 135 0.31 26.17 -11.63
C GLY A 135 0.61 24.67 -11.61
N ILE A 136 0.58 24.02 -12.77
CA ILE A 136 0.76 22.56 -12.94
C ILE A 136 2.16 22.05 -12.53
N GLU A 137 3.18 22.92 -12.57
CA GLU A 137 4.57 22.58 -12.26
C GLU A 137 4.75 22.13 -10.79
N GLN A 138 3.94 22.67 -9.87
CA GLN A 138 3.99 22.27 -8.46
C GLN A 138 3.50 20.82 -8.25
N PRO A 139 2.28 20.43 -8.69
CA PRO A 139 1.86 19.03 -8.71
C PRO A 139 2.82 18.09 -9.46
N GLN A 140 3.43 18.53 -10.56
CA GLN A 140 4.44 17.75 -11.29
C GLN A 140 5.68 17.47 -10.44
N ASN A 141 6.21 18.48 -9.75
CA ASN A 141 7.35 18.31 -8.84
C ASN A 141 7.00 17.40 -7.65
N LEU A 142 5.77 17.47 -7.14
CA LEU A 142 5.28 16.52 -6.11
C LEU A 142 5.28 15.08 -6.63
N LEU A 143 4.86 14.86 -7.88
CA LEU A 143 4.89 13.53 -8.49
C LEU A 143 6.32 13.01 -8.64
N ILE A 144 7.23 13.83 -9.17
CA ILE A 144 8.65 13.46 -9.32
C ILE A 144 9.25 13.05 -7.97
N ALA A 145 9.03 13.87 -6.93
CA ALA A 145 9.52 13.58 -5.58
C ALA A 145 8.89 12.29 -5.00
N ALA A 146 7.59 12.09 -5.18
CA ALA A 146 6.89 10.90 -4.69
C ALA A 146 7.35 9.62 -5.42
N VAL A 147 7.56 9.68 -6.74
CA VAL A 147 8.08 8.56 -7.53
C VAL A 147 9.51 8.23 -7.12
N ALA A 148 10.38 9.23 -6.95
CA ALA A 148 11.74 9.02 -6.46
C ALA A 148 11.76 8.35 -5.07
N ALA A 149 10.92 8.83 -4.14
CA ALA A 149 10.79 8.25 -2.81
C ALA A 149 10.25 6.80 -2.85
N GLN A 150 9.31 6.51 -3.76
CA GLN A 150 8.79 5.16 -3.97
C GLN A 150 9.85 4.22 -4.57
N LYS A 151 10.63 4.68 -5.56
CA LYS A 151 11.76 3.92 -6.13
C LYS A 151 12.80 3.59 -5.04
N ALA A 152 13.13 4.56 -4.19
CA ALA A 152 14.06 4.35 -3.07
C ALA A 152 13.53 3.36 -2.01
N GLU A 153 12.22 3.39 -1.71
CA GLU A 153 11.63 2.40 -0.79
C GLU A 153 11.57 1.01 -1.43
N ALA A 154 11.21 0.90 -2.71
CA ALA A 154 11.21 -0.37 -3.44
C ALA A 154 12.59 -1.03 -3.48
N ALA A 155 13.67 -0.24 -3.50
CA ALA A 155 15.04 -0.74 -3.43
C ALA A 155 15.36 -1.48 -2.12
N LYS A 156 14.60 -1.24 -1.03
CA LYS A 156 14.74 -1.99 0.23
C LYS A 156 14.24 -3.43 0.14
N LYS A 157 13.58 -3.81 -0.97
CA LYS A 157 13.04 -5.15 -1.24
C LYS A 157 12.08 -5.69 -0.17
N VAL A 158 11.56 -4.82 0.70
CA VAL A 158 10.49 -5.16 1.63
C VAL A 158 9.18 -4.98 0.89
N THR A 159 8.50 -6.09 0.61
CA THR A 159 7.20 -6.09 -0.07
C THR A 159 6.05 -6.15 0.95
N PHE A 160 4.83 -5.90 0.48
CA PHE A 160 3.65 -6.11 1.31
C PHE A 160 3.54 -7.58 1.78
N ILE A 161 4.01 -8.53 0.97
CA ILE A 161 4.05 -9.96 1.32
C ILE A 161 5.00 -10.18 2.51
N ASP A 162 6.17 -9.53 2.53
CA ASP A 162 7.13 -9.67 3.63
C ASP A 162 6.59 -9.11 4.94
N ILE A 163 5.94 -7.93 4.86
CA ILE A 163 5.26 -7.31 6.00
C ILE A 163 4.16 -8.22 6.50
N TRP A 164 3.36 -8.77 5.59
CA TRP A 164 2.23 -9.61 5.93
C TRP A 164 2.63 -10.99 6.46
N ASN A 165 3.76 -11.54 6.00
CA ASN A 165 4.33 -12.75 6.58
C ASN A 165 4.69 -12.57 8.06
N ARG A 166 5.03 -11.35 8.52
CA ARG A 166 5.23 -11.08 9.96
C ARG A 166 3.94 -11.23 10.75
N VAL A 167 2.80 -10.86 10.17
CA VAL A 167 1.47 -11.06 10.75
C VAL A 167 1.13 -12.55 10.84
N LEU A 168 1.33 -13.29 9.75
CA LEU A 168 1.03 -14.72 9.67
C LEU A 168 1.93 -15.58 10.57
N LEU A 169 3.17 -15.16 10.77
CA LEU A 169 4.16 -15.87 11.57
C LEU A 169 4.37 -15.27 12.96
N GLY A 170 3.59 -14.24 13.32
CA GLY A 170 3.62 -13.62 14.63
C GLY A 170 3.54 -14.67 15.74
N LYS A 171 4.34 -14.49 16.78
CA LYS A 171 4.41 -15.42 17.91
C LYS A 171 3.85 -14.71 19.14
N VAL A 172 2.87 -15.33 19.76
CA VAL A 172 2.36 -14.89 21.06
C VAL A 172 3.16 -15.58 22.15
N VAL A 173 3.70 -14.79 23.06
CA VAL A 173 4.34 -15.29 24.27
C VAL A 173 3.26 -15.49 25.31
N ASN A 174 3.14 -16.73 25.78
CA ASN A 174 2.30 -17.05 26.93
C ASN A 174 3.01 -16.58 28.20
N GLU A 175 2.47 -15.53 28.80
CA GLU A 175 2.80 -15.00 30.12
C GLU A 175 1.54 -14.97 30.98
#